data_AF-A0A6J6FLC2-F1
#
_entry.id   AF-A0A6J6FLC2-F1
#
_cell.length_a   1.000
_cell.length_b   1.000
_cell.length_c   1.000
_cell.angle_alpha   90.00
_cell.angle_beta   90.00
_cell.angle_gamma   90.00
#
_symmetry.space_group_name_H-M   'P 1'
#
loop_
_entity.id
_entity.type
_entity.pdbx_description
1 polymer ?
#
loop_
_entity_poly.entity_id
_entity_poly.type
_entity_poly.pdbx_seq_one_letter_code
_entity_poly.pdbx_strand_id
1 'polypeptide(L)'
;MGKIDYDVIGAASGNWFLNGTIGYSGNLITTYQNATSLVIGGSVAGKNDYSWSHLAIAPEPVDTTKWIFSTGWWTNPDGDATQVMFNIADGQITPDKLTAASGLVAYQLVTFVANDPPGSPTGGPGYTIPHAVGYTVGAGTVRGVVGLQVNTDGSLSVEINTSMTSASQFTGFTSAKRIYRR
;
A
#
# COMPACT_ATOMS: atom_id res chain seq x y z
N MET A 1 17.31 -0.10 10.58
CA MET A 1 16.71 1.11 11.21
C MET A 1 15.25 1.16 10.78
N GLY A 2 14.31 1.37 11.69
CA GLY A 2 12.91 1.60 11.35
C GLY A 2 12.71 3.06 10.90
N LYS A 3 12.30 3.25 9.64
CA LYS A 3 11.84 4.53 9.11
C LYS A 3 10.33 4.43 8.93
N ILE A 4 9.57 5.35 9.51
CA ILE A 4 8.09 5.34 9.40
C ILE A 4 7.66 5.77 8.00
N ASP A 5 8.41 6.70 7.39
CA ASP A 5 8.12 7.23 6.07
C ASP A 5 9.23 6.88 5.07
N TYR A 6 8.97 5.92 4.19
CA TYR A 6 9.84 5.62 3.05
C TYR A 6 9.51 6.48 1.83
N ASP A 7 9.14 7.74 2.05
CA ASP A 7 8.86 8.67 0.95
C ASP A 7 10.13 8.94 0.13
N VAL A 8 9.99 8.81 -1.18
CA VAL A 8 11.00 9.15 -2.17
C VAL A 8 10.39 10.20 -3.10
N ILE A 9 10.95 11.40 -3.09
CA ILE A 9 10.42 12.53 -3.87
C ILE A 9 10.36 12.16 -5.35
N GLY A 10 9.15 12.15 -5.92
CA GLY A 10 8.92 11.91 -7.35
C GLY A 10 8.77 10.43 -7.71
N ALA A 11 8.81 9.52 -6.72
CA ALA A 11 8.56 8.10 -6.91
C ALA A 11 7.26 7.65 -6.23
N ALA A 12 6.84 6.41 -6.45
CA ALA A 12 5.63 5.84 -5.85
C ALA A 12 5.79 5.42 -4.38
N SER A 13 7.03 5.20 -3.92
CA SER A 13 7.31 4.89 -2.52
C SER A 13 6.91 6.06 -1.60
N GLY A 14 6.14 5.77 -0.55
CA GLY A 14 5.72 6.76 0.43
C GLY A 14 4.30 6.53 0.98
N ASN A 15 3.85 7.54 1.73
CA ASN A 15 2.49 7.64 2.25
C ASN A 15 1.66 8.56 1.34
N TRP A 16 0.45 8.11 1.05
CA TRP A 16 -0.44 8.70 0.06
C TRP A 16 -1.85 8.80 0.64
N PHE A 17 -2.53 9.89 0.31
CA PHE A 17 -3.90 10.18 0.72
C PHE A 17 -4.78 10.37 -0.51
N LEU A 18 -5.98 9.80 -0.47
CA LEU A 18 -6.93 9.87 -1.58
C LEU A 18 -7.20 11.34 -1.92
N ASN A 19 -7.19 11.67 -3.21
CA ASN A 19 -7.35 13.03 -3.66
C ASN A 19 -8.65 13.67 -3.10
N GLY A 20 -8.53 14.88 -2.57
CA GLY A 20 -9.63 15.59 -1.90
C GLY A 20 -9.76 15.30 -0.39
N THR A 21 -8.97 14.35 0.13
CA THR A 21 -8.86 14.05 1.56
C THR A 21 -7.55 14.57 2.15
N ILE A 22 -7.48 14.65 3.48
CA ILE A 22 -6.28 15.08 4.21
C ILE A 22 -5.99 14.17 5.40
N GLY A 23 -4.71 13.83 5.53
CA GLY A 23 -4.16 13.06 6.64
C GLY A 23 -4.74 11.65 6.73
N TYR A 24 -4.26 10.92 7.73
CA TYR A 24 -4.60 9.51 7.89
C TYR A 24 -6.11 9.28 8.05
N SER A 25 -6.81 10.18 8.77
CA SER A 25 -8.25 10.13 9.01
C SER A 25 -9.11 10.16 7.74
N GLY A 26 -8.60 10.72 6.63
CA GLY A 26 -9.35 10.82 5.38
C GLY A 26 -10.48 11.84 5.36
N ASN A 27 -10.50 12.77 6.32
CA ASN A 27 -11.41 13.91 6.29
C ASN A 27 -11.24 14.71 4.99
N LEU A 28 -12.32 15.32 4.50
CA LEU A 28 -12.26 16.13 3.29
C LEU A 28 -11.47 17.42 3.54
N ILE A 29 -10.67 17.84 2.55
CA ILE A 29 -9.95 19.12 2.59
C ILE A 29 -10.92 20.29 2.84
N THR A 30 -12.10 20.23 2.25
CA THR A 30 -13.16 21.25 2.41
C THR A 30 -13.69 21.34 3.85
N THR A 31 -13.65 20.24 4.62
CA THR A 31 -14.01 20.27 6.05
C THR A 31 -13.06 21.16 6.82
N TYR A 32 -11.76 21.07 6.56
CA TYR A 32 -10.75 21.91 7.22
C TYR A 32 -10.78 23.35 6.75
N GLN A 33 -10.98 23.59 5.44
CA GLN A 33 -11.05 24.96 4.89
C GLN A 33 -12.19 25.78 5.49
N ASN A 34 -13.30 25.13 5.86
CA ASN A 34 -14.48 25.77 6.42
C ASN A 34 -14.61 25.61 7.94
N ALA A 35 -13.58 25.07 8.62
CA ALA A 35 -13.64 24.75 10.03
C ALA A 35 -13.71 26.03 10.89
N THR A 36 -14.79 26.19 11.65
CA THR A 36 -14.93 27.23 12.69
C THR A 36 -14.66 26.69 14.10
N SER A 37 -14.36 25.40 14.21
CA SER A 37 -14.02 24.69 15.45
C SER A 37 -13.05 23.54 15.13
N LEU A 38 -12.48 22.91 16.17
CA LEU A 38 -11.55 21.80 16.02
C LEU A 38 -12.18 20.65 15.23
N VAL A 39 -11.53 20.27 14.12
CA VAL A 39 -11.86 19.03 13.40
C VAL A 39 -11.18 17.87 14.13
N ILE A 40 -11.98 17.00 14.74
CA ILE A 40 -11.47 15.81 15.43
C ILE A 40 -11.09 14.77 14.37
N GLY A 41 -9.87 14.23 14.47
CA GLY A 41 -9.43 13.11 13.65
C GLY A 41 -10.13 11.81 14.02
N GLY A 42 -10.11 10.81 13.13
CA GLY A 42 -10.75 9.52 13.35
C GLY A 42 -11.48 9.03 12.11
N SER A 43 -12.42 8.10 12.28
CA SER A 43 -13.22 7.58 11.18
C SER A 43 -14.12 8.67 10.58
N VAL A 44 -14.19 8.71 9.26
CA VAL A 44 -15.10 9.59 8.52
C VAL A 44 -16.47 8.92 8.43
N ALA A 45 -17.54 9.71 8.57
CA ALA A 45 -18.91 9.20 8.46
C ALA A 45 -19.13 8.48 7.13
N GLY A 46 -19.70 7.28 7.18
CA GLY A 46 -19.91 6.43 6.01
C GLY A 46 -18.67 5.66 5.54
N LYS A 47 -17.54 5.73 6.26
CA LYS A 47 -16.33 4.92 6.01
C LYS A 47 -16.14 3.89 7.11
N ASN A 48 -15.71 2.69 6.71
CA ASN A 48 -15.58 1.54 7.60
C ASN A 48 -14.28 1.59 8.40
N ASP A 49 -13.24 2.20 7.84
CA ASP A 49 -11.90 2.22 8.41
C ASP A 49 -11.36 3.65 8.53
N TYR A 50 -10.66 3.92 9.63
CA TYR A 50 -9.97 5.20 9.84
C TYR A 50 -8.84 5.43 8.82
N SER A 51 -8.32 4.36 8.22
CA SER A 51 -7.29 4.37 7.18
C SER A 51 -7.86 4.42 5.76
N TRP A 52 -9.18 4.49 5.57
CA TRP A 52 -9.85 4.33 4.27
C TRP A 52 -9.22 5.11 3.11
N SER A 53 -8.81 6.34 3.37
CA SER A 53 -8.20 7.24 2.38
C SER A 53 -6.69 7.04 2.20
N HIS A 54 -6.06 6.27 3.07
CA HIS A 54 -4.61 6.13 3.18
C HIS A 54 -4.11 4.96 2.33
N LEU A 55 -2.95 5.16 1.75
CA LEU A 55 -2.16 4.19 1.03
C LEU A 55 -0.70 4.34 1.47
N ALA A 56 -0.04 3.23 1.75
CA ALA A 56 1.39 3.18 2.00
C ALA A 56 2.06 2.17 1.07
N ILE A 57 3.15 2.61 0.47
CA ILE A 57 4.04 1.80 -0.36
C ILE A 57 5.43 1.95 0.25
N ALA A 58 5.93 0.89 0.88
CA ALA A 58 7.18 0.96 1.63
C ALA A 58 7.88 -0.41 1.64
N PRO A 59 9.20 -0.47 1.85
CA PRO A 59 9.89 -1.71 2.16
C PRO A 59 9.32 -2.36 3.43
N GLU A 60 9.38 -3.69 3.49
CA GLU A 60 9.11 -4.42 4.72
C GLU A 60 10.17 -4.03 5.79
N PRO A 61 9.77 -3.80 7.04
CA PRO A 61 10.64 -3.19 8.04
C PRO A 61 11.87 -4.01 8.46
N VAL A 62 11.86 -5.33 8.24
CA VAL A 62 12.94 -6.26 8.61
C VAL A 62 13.66 -6.78 7.37
N ASP A 63 12.92 -7.32 6.40
CA ASP A 63 13.39 -7.70 5.06
C ASP A 63 13.16 -6.55 4.07
N THR A 64 14.01 -5.54 4.15
CA THR A 64 13.90 -4.32 3.33
C THR A 64 14.10 -4.56 1.82
N THR A 65 14.34 -5.80 1.39
CA THR A 65 14.36 -6.17 -0.03
C THR A 65 12.96 -6.41 -0.59
N LYS A 66 11.97 -6.63 0.29
CA LYS A 66 10.56 -6.82 -0.06
C LYS A 66 9.78 -5.52 0.11
N TRP A 67 8.73 -5.38 -0.69
CA TRP A 67 7.91 -4.18 -0.73
C TRP A 67 6.47 -4.50 -0.34
N ILE A 68 5.92 -3.68 0.56
CA ILE A 68 4.57 -3.79 1.10
C ILE A 68 3.67 -2.73 0.46
N PHE A 69 2.47 -3.17 0.09
CA PHE A 69 1.35 -2.36 -0.33
C PHE A 69 0.28 -2.45 0.76
N SER A 70 0.03 -1.33 1.44
CA SER A 70 -0.99 -1.23 2.48
C SER A 70 -2.02 -0.21 2.06
N THR A 71 -3.29 -0.57 2.00
CA THR A 71 -4.36 0.29 1.52
C THR A 71 -5.54 0.27 2.49
N GLY A 72 -6.21 1.41 2.66
CA GLY A 72 -7.47 1.51 3.39
C GLY A 72 -8.69 0.95 2.65
N TRP A 73 -8.54 0.62 1.36
CA TRP A 73 -9.59 0.02 0.54
C TRP A 73 -9.01 -1.07 -0.35
N TRP A 74 -9.68 -2.21 -0.41
CA TRP A 74 -9.27 -3.37 -1.15
C TRP A 74 -10.36 -3.81 -2.12
N THR A 75 -11.50 -4.24 -1.59
CA THR A 75 -12.70 -4.64 -2.35
C THR A 75 -13.92 -3.80 -2.01
N ASN A 76 -13.95 -3.20 -0.81
CA ASN A 76 -15.04 -2.34 -0.38
C ASN A 76 -14.66 -0.87 -0.61
N PRO A 77 -15.42 -0.13 -1.44
CA PRO A 77 -15.08 1.25 -1.72
C PRO A 77 -15.20 2.18 -0.50
N ASP A 78 -15.87 1.76 0.57
CA ASP A 78 -16.01 2.49 1.83
C ASP A 78 -15.00 2.07 2.92
N GLY A 79 -14.19 1.06 2.66
CA GLY A 79 -13.09 0.64 3.54
C GLY A 79 -13.10 -0.85 3.83
N ASP A 80 -11.93 -1.45 3.69
CA ASP A 80 -11.57 -2.81 4.07
C ASP A 80 -10.05 -2.93 4.06
N ALA A 81 -9.45 -2.28 5.06
CA ALA A 81 -8.00 -2.12 5.16
C ALA A 81 -7.26 -3.45 4.96
N THR A 82 -6.31 -3.46 4.03
CA THR A 82 -5.58 -4.67 3.62
C THR A 82 -4.10 -4.36 3.41
N GLN A 83 -3.26 -5.26 3.88
CA GLN A 83 -1.82 -5.25 3.64
C GLN A 83 -1.41 -6.50 2.87
N VAL A 84 -0.65 -6.30 1.80
CA VAL A 84 -0.12 -7.35 0.91
C VAL A 84 1.29 -6.95 0.46
N MET A 85 2.02 -7.90 -0.11
CA MET A 85 3.36 -7.66 -0.65
C MET A 85 3.30 -7.58 -2.17
N PHE A 86 4.11 -6.71 -2.77
CA PHE A 86 4.39 -6.74 -4.20
C PHE A 86 5.23 -7.97 -4.53
N ASN A 87 4.77 -8.80 -5.46
CA ASN A 87 5.63 -9.81 -6.08
C ASN A 87 6.35 -9.19 -7.27
N ILE A 88 7.52 -8.61 -7.01
CA ILE A 88 8.34 -7.89 -7.99
C ILE A 88 9.27 -8.90 -8.67
N ALA A 89 9.14 -9.04 -10.00
CA ALA A 89 10.00 -9.92 -10.78
C ALA A 89 11.42 -9.33 -10.94
N ASP A 90 12.40 -10.19 -11.24
CA ASP A 90 13.77 -9.75 -11.52
C ASP A 90 13.80 -8.73 -12.67
N GLY A 91 14.47 -7.60 -12.43
CA GLY A 91 14.56 -6.50 -13.39
C GLY A 91 13.31 -5.61 -13.49
N GLN A 92 12.22 -5.93 -12.79
CA GLN A 92 11.07 -5.05 -12.71
C GLN A 92 11.40 -3.80 -11.88
N ILE A 93 10.87 -2.65 -12.29
CA ILE A 93 11.04 -1.38 -11.58
C ILE A 93 10.49 -1.53 -10.15
N THR A 94 11.27 -1.12 -9.15
CA THR A 94 10.83 -1.10 -7.75
C THR A 94 10.09 0.21 -7.44
N PRO A 95 9.18 0.25 -6.43
CA PRO A 95 8.37 1.44 -6.16
C PRO A 95 9.15 2.74 -5.84
N ASP A 96 10.35 2.65 -5.25
CA ASP A 96 11.27 3.78 -5.06
C ASP A 96 11.86 4.33 -6.36
N LYS A 97 11.79 3.56 -7.45
CA LYS A 97 12.28 3.92 -8.79
C LYS A 97 11.15 4.15 -9.79
N LEU A 98 9.90 3.86 -9.42
CA LEU A 98 8.73 4.13 -10.23
C LEU A 98 8.46 5.63 -10.24
N THR A 99 8.80 6.32 -11.33
CA THR A 99 8.63 7.78 -11.48
C THR A 99 7.65 8.10 -12.60
N ALA A 100 7.37 9.39 -12.83
CA ALA A 100 6.49 9.81 -13.93
C ALA A 100 6.99 9.37 -15.32
N ALA A 101 8.30 9.21 -15.50
CA ALA A 101 8.88 8.71 -16.75
C ALA A 101 8.64 7.22 -16.99
N SER A 102 8.29 6.45 -15.95
CA SER A 102 8.05 5.01 -16.04
C SER A 102 6.71 4.67 -16.72
N GLY A 103 5.76 5.60 -16.76
CA GLY A 103 4.40 5.33 -17.21
C GLY A 103 3.64 4.38 -16.26
N LEU A 104 2.68 3.64 -16.82
CA LEU A 104 1.92 2.62 -16.09
C LEU A 104 2.81 1.38 -15.84
N VAL A 105 2.91 0.97 -14.58
CA VAL A 105 3.52 -0.29 -14.17
C VAL A 105 2.55 -1.09 -13.33
N ALA A 106 2.37 -2.36 -13.67
CA ALA A 106 1.52 -3.28 -12.94
C ALA A 106 2.35 -4.26 -12.10
N TYR A 107 1.86 -4.62 -10.93
CA TYR A 107 2.48 -5.59 -10.04
C TYR A 107 1.47 -6.64 -9.58
N GLN A 108 1.90 -7.90 -9.50
CA GLN A 108 1.13 -8.92 -8.80
C GLN A 108 1.20 -8.65 -7.29
N LEU A 109 0.07 -8.80 -6.60
CA LEU A 109 -0.03 -8.67 -5.15
C LEU A 109 -0.26 -10.04 -4.52
N VAL A 110 0.48 -10.33 -3.45
CA VAL A 110 0.47 -11.62 -2.74
C VAL A 110 0.33 -11.41 -1.23
N THR A 111 -0.21 -12.41 -0.53
CA THR A 111 0.04 -12.49 0.92
C THR A 111 1.52 -12.72 1.15
N PHE A 112 1.99 -12.44 2.36
CA PHE A 112 3.39 -12.65 2.70
C PHE A 112 3.50 -13.46 3.99
N VAL A 113 4.57 -14.25 4.07
CA VAL A 113 4.84 -15.16 5.18
C VAL A 113 6.24 -14.89 5.66
N ALA A 114 6.40 -14.68 6.96
CA ALA A 114 7.72 -14.56 7.55
C ALA A 114 8.36 -15.95 7.68
N ASN A 115 9.62 -16.02 7.30
CA ASN A 115 10.46 -17.20 7.37
C ASN A 115 11.55 -16.93 8.40
N ASP A 116 11.40 -17.55 9.57
CA ASP A 116 12.37 -17.42 10.64
C ASP A 116 13.68 -18.17 10.31
N PRO A 117 14.84 -17.67 10.78
CA PRO A 117 16.10 -18.38 10.60
C PRO A 117 16.07 -19.80 11.19
N PRO A 118 16.83 -20.75 10.62
CA PRO A 118 16.95 -22.09 11.18
C PRO A 118 17.36 -22.08 12.66
N GLY A 119 16.70 -22.90 13.48
CA GLY A 119 16.94 -22.95 14.93
C GLY A 119 16.16 -21.92 15.74
N SER A 120 15.31 -21.10 15.11
CA SER A 120 14.41 -20.20 15.83
C SER A 120 13.39 -20.98 16.68
N PRO A 121 13.02 -20.46 17.88
CA PRO A 121 12.01 -21.10 18.72
C PRO A 121 10.68 -21.23 17.98
N THR A 122 10.12 -22.43 17.92
CA THR A 122 8.74 -22.63 17.44
C THR A 122 7.76 -22.53 18.61
N GLY A 123 6.66 -21.82 18.39
CA GLY A 123 5.56 -21.75 19.35
C GLY A 123 4.94 -23.11 19.58
N GLY A 124 4.66 -23.42 20.85
CA GLY A 124 3.68 -24.45 21.16
C GLY A 124 2.31 -24.07 20.55
N PRO A 125 1.40 -25.04 20.37
CA PRO A 125 0.07 -24.79 19.82
C PRO A 125 -0.64 -23.67 20.59
N GLY A 126 -1.15 -22.66 19.88
CA GLY A 126 -1.91 -21.55 20.45
C GLY A 126 -1.10 -20.33 20.92
N TYR A 127 0.23 -20.35 20.80
CA TYR A 127 1.06 -19.16 21.05
C TYR A 127 1.39 -18.41 19.75
N THR A 128 1.15 -17.11 19.73
CA THR A 128 1.74 -16.19 18.74
C THR A 128 3.10 -15.76 19.28
N ILE A 129 4.18 -16.44 18.88
CA ILE A 129 5.52 -15.93 19.14
C ILE A 129 5.83 -14.83 18.11
N PRO A 130 6.39 -13.67 18.51
CA PRO A 130 7.01 -12.76 17.57
C PRO A 130 8.03 -13.48 16.67
N HIS A 131 8.13 -13.07 15.41
CA HIS A 131 9.17 -13.58 14.51
C HIS A 131 10.56 -13.29 15.05
N ALA A 132 11.48 -14.21 14.77
CA ALA A 132 12.85 -14.11 15.22
C ALA A 132 13.57 -12.93 14.54
N VAL A 133 14.54 -12.35 15.25
CA VAL A 133 15.37 -11.27 14.68
C VAL A 133 16.06 -11.79 13.42
N GLY A 134 15.87 -11.06 12.31
CA GLY A 134 16.43 -11.43 11.02
C GLY A 134 15.57 -12.39 10.20
N TYR A 135 14.26 -12.51 10.48
CA TYR A 135 13.35 -13.18 9.57
C TYR A 135 13.39 -12.55 8.17
N THR A 136 13.11 -13.37 7.16
CA THR A 136 12.90 -12.92 5.78
C THR A 136 11.44 -13.06 5.41
N VAL A 137 11.00 -12.42 4.33
CA VAL A 137 9.61 -12.49 3.91
C VAL A 137 9.47 -13.15 2.54
N GLY A 138 8.62 -14.18 2.49
CA GLY A 138 8.30 -14.94 1.28
C GLY A 138 6.93 -14.60 0.71
N ALA A 139 6.77 -14.82 -0.60
CA ALA A 139 5.48 -14.71 -1.27
C ALA A 139 4.57 -15.89 -0.90
N GLY A 140 3.32 -15.59 -0.57
CA GLY A 140 2.25 -16.54 -0.33
C GLY A 140 1.25 -16.58 -1.48
N THR A 141 -0.04 -16.57 -1.14
CA THR A 141 -1.15 -16.68 -2.10
C THR A 141 -1.34 -15.39 -2.90
N VAL A 142 -1.60 -15.51 -4.20
CA VAL A 142 -1.96 -14.37 -5.06
C VAL A 142 -3.29 -13.77 -4.62
N ARG A 143 -3.32 -12.45 -4.49
CA ARG A 143 -4.48 -11.67 -4.02
C ARG A 143 -5.03 -10.70 -5.07
N GLY A 144 -4.29 -10.44 -6.14
CA GLY A 144 -4.72 -9.55 -7.20
C GLY A 144 -3.54 -8.96 -7.97
N VAL A 145 -3.83 -7.90 -8.71
CA VAL A 145 -2.87 -7.05 -9.41
C VAL A 145 -3.17 -5.59 -9.07
N VAL A 146 -2.13 -4.77 -8.97
CA VAL A 146 -2.27 -3.31 -8.90
C VAL A 146 -1.55 -2.64 -10.06
N GLY A 147 -2.25 -1.71 -10.72
CA GLY A 147 -1.64 -0.76 -11.64
C GLY A 147 -1.27 0.52 -10.89
N LEU A 148 -0.02 0.98 -11.07
CA LEU A 148 0.51 2.21 -10.51
C LEU A 148 1.08 3.10 -11.60
N GLN A 149 0.82 4.41 -11.50
CA GLN A 149 1.48 5.42 -12.34
C GLN A 149 1.67 6.70 -11.55
N VAL A 150 2.92 7.12 -11.38
CA VAL A 150 3.23 8.48 -10.92
C VAL A 150 2.92 9.43 -12.08
N ASN A 151 2.15 10.47 -11.81
CA ASN A 151 1.75 11.46 -12.79
C ASN A 151 2.73 12.65 -12.78
N THR A 152 2.77 13.42 -13.86
CA THR A 152 3.67 14.58 -13.99
C THR A 152 3.39 15.69 -12.97
N ASP A 153 2.17 15.75 -12.42
CA ASP A 153 1.79 16.67 -11.34
C ASP A 153 2.18 16.18 -9.94
N GLY A 154 2.86 15.02 -9.85
CA GLY A 154 3.27 14.41 -8.58
C GLY A 154 2.18 13.59 -7.88
N SER A 155 0.99 13.45 -8.46
CA SER A 155 -0.03 12.54 -7.95
C SER A 155 0.25 11.08 -8.34
N LEU A 156 -0.41 10.14 -7.67
CA LEU A 156 -0.29 8.71 -7.95
C LEU A 156 -1.65 8.15 -8.41
N SER A 157 -1.69 7.58 -9.61
CA SER A 157 -2.81 6.79 -10.11
C SER A 157 -2.69 5.35 -9.61
N VAL A 158 -3.76 4.81 -9.02
CA VAL A 158 -3.80 3.48 -8.40
C VAL A 158 -5.09 2.76 -8.77
N GLU A 159 -4.98 1.50 -9.19
CA GLU A 159 -6.14 0.63 -9.41
C GLU A 159 -5.81 -0.81 -9.01
N ILE A 160 -6.63 -1.38 -8.13
CA ILE A 160 -6.51 -2.76 -7.66
C ILE A 160 -7.53 -3.60 -8.42
N ASN A 161 -7.11 -4.75 -8.94
CA ASN A 161 -7.99 -5.75 -9.53
C ASN A 161 -7.74 -7.11 -8.86
N THR A 162 -8.70 -7.58 -8.09
CA THR A 162 -8.61 -8.85 -7.35
C THR A 162 -9.01 -10.08 -8.18
N SER A 163 -9.52 -9.87 -9.40
CA SER A 163 -9.83 -10.97 -10.34
C SER A 163 -8.64 -11.37 -11.21
N MET A 164 -7.62 -10.52 -11.32
CA MET A 164 -6.40 -10.78 -12.06
C MET A 164 -5.37 -11.51 -11.18
N THR A 165 -4.61 -12.42 -11.78
CA THR A 165 -3.55 -13.18 -11.11
C THR A 165 -2.17 -12.91 -11.67
N SER A 166 -2.04 -12.16 -12.77
CA SER A 166 -0.75 -11.78 -13.38
C SER A 166 -0.73 -10.31 -13.76
N ALA A 167 0.39 -9.63 -13.47
CA ALA A 167 0.61 -8.23 -13.82
C ALA A 167 0.38 -7.93 -15.31
N SER A 168 0.70 -8.90 -16.20
CA SER A 168 0.49 -8.76 -17.65
C SER A 168 -0.97 -8.64 -18.07
N GLN A 169 -1.93 -9.01 -17.21
CA GLN A 169 -3.35 -8.86 -17.48
C GLN A 169 -3.83 -7.40 -17.31
N PHE A 170 -3.07 -6.57 -16.59
CA PHE A 170 -3.39 -5.17 -16.38
C PHE A 170 -2.79 -4.35 -17.52
N THR A 171 -3.60 -4.02 -18.52
CA THR A 171 -3.16 -3.31 -19.74
C THR A 171 -3.44 -1.82 -19.71
N GLY A 172 -4.24 -1.35 -18.75
CA GLY A 172 -4.64 0.05 -18.64
C GLY A 172 -5.58 0.28 -17.46
N PHE A 173 -5.62 1.53 -17.01
CA PHE A 173 -6.60 1.96 -16.02
C PHE A 173 -8.02 1.95 -16.58
N THR A 174 -8.98 1.68 -15.71
CA THR A 174 -10.41 1.78 -15.97
C THR A 174 -11.01 2.96 -15.21
N SER A 175 -12.34 3.02 -15.13
CA SER A 175 -13.05 3.97 -14.26
C SER A 175 -12.88 3.67 -12.76
N ALA A 176 -12.35 2.50 -12.39
CA ALA A 176 -12.09 2.14 -10.99
C ALA A 176 -10.82 2.79 -10.40
N LYS A 177 -9.97 3.40 -11.26
CA LYS A 177 -8.76 4.12 -10.85
C LYS A 177 -9.08 5.19 -9.80
N ARG A 178 -8.25 5.22 -8.75
CA ARG A 178 -8.19 6.30 -7.76
C ARG A 178 -6.93 7.13 -7.94
N ILE A 179 -7.01 8.41 -7.60
CA ILE A 179 -5.89 9.35 -7.60
C ILE A 179 -5.53 9.68 -6.16
N TYR A 180 -4.24 9.63 -5.86
CA TYR A 180 -3.68 9.91 -4.54
C TYR A 180 -2.70 11.09 -4.59
N ARG A 181 -2.56 11.78 -3.47
CA ARG A 181 -1.63 12.90 -3.24
C ARG A 181 -0.93 12.74 -1.90
N ARG A 182 0.15 13.49 -1.71
CA ARG A 182 0.91 13.59 -0.46
C ARG A 182 0.97 15.04 -0.01
#